data_AF-A0A6I1K362-F1
#
_entry.id   AF-A0A6I1K362-F1
#
_cell.length_a   1.000
_cell.length_b   1.000
_cell.length_c   1.000
_cell.angle_alpha   90.00
_cell.angle_beta   90.00
_cell.angle_gamma   90.00
#
_symmetry.space_group_name_H-M   'P 1'
#
loop_
_entity.id
_entity.type
_entity.pdbx_description
1 polymer ?
#
loop_
_entity_poly.entity_id
_entity_poly.type
_entity_poly.pdbx_seq_one_letter_code
_entity_poly.pdbx_strand_id
1 'polypeptide(L)'
;MLIPVLLLAVFALTRWPGTMPLNFSMAYGLVFCAGAFPRRLPWWAVFGTLVGTDIGLNVLYYNRPPLEDYHLVNYIGFAALYVLGRLFAHRASVLKHIAGSLLGAILFYLITNTGSWLDNPAYAKSLAEWFRALTTGTSGWPETWTFFRNTLLSGGLFAGLISAALQSAEAKEPEPEEEKEPETAPEAAPEEAK
;
A
#
# COMPACT_ATOMS: atom_id res chain seq x y z
N MET A 1 16.69 3.46 8.70
CA MET A 1 15.60 2.61 9.24
C MET A 1 14.47 3.37 9.94
N LEU A 2 14.66 4.61 10.43
CA LEU A 2 13.63 5.34 11.17
C LEU A 2 12.36 5.64 10.36
N ILE A 3 12.48 6.04 9.09
CA ILE A 3 11.34 6.48 8.26
C ILE A 3 10.30 5.36 8.07
N PRO A 4 10.65 4.13 7.63
CA PRO A 4 9.68 3.04 7.52
C PRO A 4 8.92 2.74 8.83
N VAL A 5 9.62 2.73 9.97
CA VAL A 5 8.99 2.47 11.28
C VAL A 5 7.97 3.56 11.62
N LEU A 6 8.32 4.83 11.41
CA LEU A 6 7.40 5.95 11.61
C LEU A 6 6.19 5.85 10.68
N LEU A 7 6.38 5.48 9.42
CA LEU A 7 5.28 5.29 8.46
C LEU A 7 4.32 4.19 8.90
N LEU A 8 4.84 3.04 9.40
CA LEU A 8 3.99 1.95 9.91
C LEU A 8 3.22 2.36 11.18
N ALA A 9 3.86 3.12 12.08
CA ALA A 9 3.21 3.63 13.29
C ALA A 9 2.09 4.64 12.95
N VAL A 10 2.38 5.60 12.06
CA VAL A 10 1.37 6.56 11.59
C VAL A 10 0.26 5.84 10.84
N PHE A 11 0.57 4.84 10.01
CA PHE A 11 -0.43 4.03 9.34
C PHE A 11 -1.39 3.37 10.33
N ALA A 12 -0.87 2.67 11.34
CA ALA A 12 -1.68 2.06 12.38
C ALA A 12 -2.55 3.09 13.09
N LEU A 13 -1.98 4.27 13.42
CA LEU A 13 -2.72 5.36 14.04
C LEU A 13 -3.86 5.86 13.15
N THR A 14 -3.63 6.11 11.85
CA THR A 14 -4.66 6.65 10.95
C THR A 14 -5.86 5.72 10.73
N ARG A 15 -5.75 4.43 11.10
CA ARG A 15 -6.84 3.46 11.03
C ARG A 15 -7.68 3.42 12.32
N TRP A 16 -7.18 3.99 13.41
CA TRP A 16 -7.86 3.86 14.69
C TRP A 16 -9.12 4.74 14.75
N PRO A 17 -10.25 4.27 15.32
CA PRO A 17 -11.47 5.05 15.40
C PRO A 17 -11.26 6.39 16.10
N GLY A 18 -11.76 7.47 15.50
CA GLY A 18 -11.66 8.83 16.02
C GLY A 18 -10.41 9.61 15.59
N THR A 19 -9.42 8.99 14.93
CA THR A 19 -8.23 9.73 14.47
C THR A 19 -8.42 10.41 13.12
N MET A 20 -9.21 9.79 12.24
CA MET A 20 -9.45 10.24 10.88
C MET A 20 -10.93 10.05 10.51
N PRO A 21 -11.43 10.76 9.48
CA PRO A 21 -12.74 10.49 8.90
C PRO A 21 -12.88 9.05 8.41
N LEU A 22 -14.12 8.58 8.27
CA LEU A 22 -14.42 7.24 7.75
C LEU A 22 -13.73 7.00 6.39
N ASN A 23 -13.03 5.86 6.28
CA ASN A 23 -12.29 5.48 5.06
C ASN A 23 -11.26 6.52 4.58
N PHE A 24 -10.74 7.34 5.50
CA PHE A 24 -9.61 8.23 5.25
C PHE A 24 -8.40 7.73 6.04
N SER A 25 -7.43 7.09 5.38
CA SER A 25 -6.25 6.55 6.08
C SER A 25 -5.04 6.44 5.18
N MET A 26 -3.88 6.15 5.76
CA MET A 26 -2.65 5.94 5.00
C MET A 26 -2.64 4.63 4.19
N ALA A 27 -3.62 3.73 4.38
CA ALA A 27 -3.59 2.36 3.86
C ALA A 27 -3.25 2.27 2.37
N TYR A 28 -3.98 2.99 1.53
CA TYR A 28 -3.87 2.86 0.08
C TYR A 28 -2.54 3.42 -0.43
N GLY A 29 -2.18 4.62 0.03
CA GLY A 29 -0.92 5.25 -0.34
C GLY A 29 0.29 4.42 0.11
N LEU A 30 0.25 3.88 1.34
CA LEU A 30 1.34 3.06 1.87
C LEU A 30 1.47 1.73 1.15
N VAL A 31 0.37 1.01 0.92
CA VAL A 31 0.39 -0.29 0.22
C VAL A 31 0.88 -0.12 -1.22
N PHE A 32 0.43 0.91 -1.93
CA PHE A 32 0.95 1.25 -3.26
C PHE A 32 2.46 1.59 -3.20
N CYS A 33 2.88 2.46 -2.27
CA CYS A 33 4.27 2.83 -2.11
C CYS A 33 5.16 1.65 -1.66
N ALA A 34 4.63 0.67 -0.93
CA ALA A 34 5.35 -0.57 -0.64
C ALA A 34 5.68 -1.36 -1.91
N GLY A 35 4.78 -1.31 -2.90
CA GLY A 35 5.04 -1.79 -4.25
C GLY A 35 6.12 -0.96 -4.94
N ALA A 36 6.00 0.36 -4.98
CA ALA A 36 6.96 1.21 -5.69
C ALA A 36 8.37 1.25 -5.05
N PHE A 37 8.47 1.08 -3.72
CA PHE A 37 9.70 1.20 -2.92
C PHE A 37 10.00 -0.07 -2.10
N PRO A 38 10.14 -1.26 -2.72
CA PRO A 38 10.15 -2.54 -1.99
C PRO A 38 11.40 -2.73 -1.11
N ARG A 39 12.51 -2.03 -1.40
CA ARG A 39 13.74 -2.07 -0.59
C ARG A 39 13.60 -1.26 0.71
N ARG A 40 12.70 -0.26 0.74
CA ARG A 40 12.48 0.64 1.87
C ARG A 40 11.27 0.23 2.71
N LEU A 41 10.22 -0.23 2.04
CA LEU A 41 8.95 -0.64 2.60
C LEU A 41 8.71 -2.10 2.25
N PRO A 42 9.28 -3.05 3.02
CA PRO A 42 9.07 -4.46 2.74
C PRO A 42 7.59 -4.81 2.89
N TRP A 43 7.08 -5.58 1.92
CA TRP A 43 5.65 -5.93 1.85
C TRP A 43 5.16 -6.58 3.14
N TRP A 44 5.94 -7.48 3.75
CA TRP A 44 5.55 -8.19 4.95
C TRP A 44 5.32 -7.26 6.14
N ALA A 45 6.05 -6.14 6.23
CA ALA A 45 5.86 -5.18 7.31
C ALA A 45 4.57 -4.37 7.12
N VAL A 46 4.30 -3.96 5.88
CA VAL A 46 3.09 -3.19 5.53
C VAL A 46 1.84 -4.05 5.66
N PHE A 47 1.83 -5.25 5.07
CA PHE A 47 0.71 -6.19 5.17
C PHE A 47 0.57 -6.76 6.58
N GLY A 48 1.67 -7.00 7.29
CA GLY A 48 1.63 -7.42 8.70
C GLY A 48 1.01 -6.36 9.59
N THR A 49 1.34 -5.08 9.38
CA THR A 49 0.69 -3.97 10.10
C THR A 49 -0.79 -3.87 9.74
N LEU A 50 -1.14 -4.03 8.46
CA LEU A 50 -2.52 -4.00 7.99
C LEU A 50 -3.36 -5.08 8.68
N VAL A 51 -2.95 -6.34 8.60
CA VAL A 51 -3.63 -7.48 9.24
C VAL A 51 -3.66 -7.33 10.76
N GLY A 52 -2.55 -6.91 11.37
CA GLY A 52 -2.47 -6.67 12.81
C GLY A 52 -3.45 -5.60 13.28
N THR A 53 -3.62 -4.52 12.50
CA THR A 53 -4.61 -3.48 12.80
C THR A 53 -6.04 -3.96 12.58
N ASP A 54 -6.33 -4.78 11.56
CA ASP A 54 -7.67 -5.38 11.38
C ASP A 54 -8.07 -6.25 12.57
N ILE A 55 -7.15 -7.11 13.02
CA ILE A 55 -7.35 -7.95 14.20
C ILE A 55 -7.56 -7.07 15.45
N GLY A 56 -6.70 -6.08 15.65
CA GLY A 56 -6.78 -5.16 16.79
C GLY A 56 -8.11 -4.40 16.81
N LEU A 57 -8.57 -3.88 15.68
CA LEU A 57 -9.85 -3.18 15.56
C LEU A 57 -11.02 -4.12 15.87
N ASN A 58 -11.03 -5.31 15.29
CA ASN A 58 -12.10 -6.26 15.51
C ASN A 58 -12.21 -6.70 16.97
N VAL A 59 -11.09 -7.07 17.59
CA VAL A 59 -11.07 -7.59 18.95
C VAL A 59 -11.26 -6.48 20.00
N LEU A 60 -10.55 -5.36 19.85
CA LEU A 60 -10.46 -4.34 20.90
C LEU A 60 -11.54 -3.26 20.80
N TYR A 61 -12.12 -3.03 19.62
CA TYR A 61 -13.06 -1.95 19.39
C TYR A 61 -14.44 -2.43 18.92
N TYR A 62 -14.50 -3.33 17.94
CA TYR A 62 -15.77 -3.78 17.36
C TYR A 62 -16.40 -4.99 18.05
N ASN A 63 -15.68 -5.64 18.97
CA ASN A 63 -16.10 -6.88 19.64
C ASN A 63 -16.55 -7.97 18.63
N ARG A 64 -15.73 -8.15 17.58
CA ARG A 64 -15.92 -9.10 16.47
C ARG A 64 -14.79 -10.13 16.45
N PRO A 65 -14.97 -11.27 15.73
CA PRO A 65 -13.89 -12.22 15.49
C PRO A 65 -12.65 -11.53 14.89
N PRO A 66 -11.42 -11.99 15.18
CA PRO A 66 -10.19 -11.37 14.69
C PRO A 66 -10.15 -11.13 13.18
N LEU A 67 -10.73 -12.05 12.40
CA LEU A 67 -10.89 -11.93 10.95
C LEU A 67 -12.30 -12.40 10.56
N GLU A 68 -12.88 -11.73 9.58
CA GLU A 68 -14.16 -12.10 8.97
C GLU A 68 -13.96 -12.34 7.46
N ASP A 69 -14.90 -13.05 6.81
CA ASP A 69 -14.77 -13.50 5.42
C ASP A 69 -14.58 -12.33 4.43
N TYR A 70 -15.22 -11.18 4.70
CA TYR A 70 -15.09 -9.99 3.86
C TYR A 70 -13.66 -9.44 3.80
N HIS A 71 -12.81 -9.73 4.80
CA HIS A 71 -11.41 -9.33 4.79
C HIS A 71 -10.65 -9.96 3.62
N LEU A 72 -11.04 -11.15 3.16
CA LEU A 72 -10.35 -11.83 2.07
C LEU A 72 -10.40 -10.99 0.77
N VAL A 73 -11.58 -10.46 0.43
CA VAL A 73 -11.75 -9.62 -0.76
C VAL A 73 -10.98 -8.30 -0.62
N ASN A 74 -10.96 -7.72 0.59
CA ASN A 74 -10.15 -6.53 0.86
C ASN A 74 -8.66 -6.82 0.67
N TYR A 75 -8.16 -7.96 1.13
CA TYR A 75 -6.76 -8.36 0.96
C TYR A 75 -6.40 -8.60 -0.50
N ILE A 76 -7.31 -9.15 -1.30
CA ILE A 76 -7.14 -9.23 -2.77
C ILE A 76 -7.01 -7.81 -3.37
N GLY A 77 -7.88 -6.89 -2.96
CA GLY A 77 -7.79 -5.49 -3.38
C GLY A 77 -6.46 -4.84 -3.01
N PHE A 78 -5.98 -5.02 -1.78
CA PHE A 78 -4.68 -4.49 -1.34
C PHE A 78 -3.51 -5.16 -2.05
N ALA A 79 -3.59 -6.47 -2.33
CA ALA A 79 -2.58 -7.17 -3.11
C ALA A 79 -2.53 -6.63 -4.55
N ALA A 80 -3.67 -6.40 -5.19
CA ALA A 80 -3.73 -5.78 -6.52
C ALA A 80 -3.13 -4.37 -6.52
N LEU A 81 -3.41 -3.57 -5.49
CA LEU A 81 -2.82 -2.24 -5.28
C LEU A 81 -1.30 -2.29 -5.12
N TYR A 82 -0.78 -3.25 -4.34
CA TYR A 82 0.66 -3.48 -4.18
C TYR A 82 1.31 -3.88 -5.50
N VAL A 83 0.72 -4.83 -6.23
CA VAL A 83 1.21 -5.28 -7.54
C VAL A 83 1.23 -4.12 -8.53
N LEU A 84 0.19 -3.27 -8.54
CA LEU A 84 0.17 -2.06 -9.36
C LEU A 84 1.35 -1.14 -9.00
N GLY A 85 1.63 -0.95 -7.70
CA GLY A 85 2.78 -0.18 -7.23
C GLY A 85 4.12 -0.72 -7.75
N ARG A 86 4.26 -2.05 -7.87
CA ARG A 86 5.47 -2.69 -8.44
C ARG A 86 5.72 -2.34 -9.91
N LEU A 87 4.70 -1.88 -10.63
CA LEU A 87 4.82 -1.45 -12.02
C LEU A 87 5.41 -0.03 -12.15
N PHE A 88 5.54 0.71 -11.05
CA PHE A 88 6.10 2.05 -11.03
C PHE A 88 7.53 2.03 -10.52
N ALA A 89 8.43 2.74 -11.21
CA ALA A 89 9.81 2.88 -10.78
C ALA A 89 9.90 3.78 -9.53
N HIS A 90 10.68 3.38 -8.53
CA HIS A 90 10.91 4.18 -7.31
C HIS A 90 11.39 5.62 -7.58
N ARG A 91 12.14 5.85 -8.69
CA ARG A 91 12.58 7.18 -9.14
C ARG A 91 11.58 7.93 -10.02
N ALA A 92 10.37 7.40 -10.22
CA ALA A 92 9.33 8.13 -10.93
C ALA A 92 8.91 9.38 -10.14
N SER A 93 8.43 10.41 -10.84
CA SER A 93 8.00 11.63 -10.18
C SER A 93 6.92 11.36 -9.14
N VAL A 94 6.89 12.18 -8.08
CA VAL A 94 5.85 12.10 -7.04
C VAL A 94 4.44 12.12 -7.65
N LEU A 95 4.23 12.91 -8.70
CA LEU A 95 2.95 12.97 -9.42
C LEU A 95 2.57 11.61 -10.06
N LYS A 96 3.53 10.87 -10.61
CA LYS A 96 3.28 9.51 -11.15
C LYS A 96 2.87 8.55 -10.03
N HIS A 97 3.48 8.64 -8.85
CA HIS A 97 3.08 7.83 -7.71
C HIS A 97 1.69 8.20 -7.17
N ILE A 98 1.35 9.49 -7.12
CA ILE A 98 -0.02 9.94 -6.79
C ILE A 98 -1.02 9.35 -7.78
N ALA A 99 -0.78 9.50 -9.09
CA ALA A 99 -1.67 8.98 -10.12
C ALA A 99 -1.81 7.44 -10.05
N GLY A 100 -0.70 6.72 -9.81
CA GLY A 100 -0.71 5.28 -9.64
C GLY A 100 -1.50 4.83 -8.41
N SER A 101 -1.37 5.54 -7.28
CA SER A 101 -2.17 5.25 -6.08
C SER A 101 -3.65 5.54 -6.28
N LEU A 102 -4.00 6.60 -7.03
CA LEU A 102 -5.40 6.89 -7.38
C LEU A 102 -6.00 5.79 -8.26
N LEU A 103 -5.26 5.34 -9.29
CA LEU A 103 -5.65 4.21 -10.12
C LEU A 103 -5.86 2.94 -9.29
N GLY A 104 -4.96 2.71 -8.33
CA GLY A 104 -5.07 1.58 -7.43
C GLY A 104 -6.26 1.65 -6.47
N ALA A 105 -6.62 2.84 -5.98
CA ALA A 105 -7.84 3.06 -5.20
C ALA A 105 -9.10 2.78 -6.03
N ILE A 106 -9.12 3.18 -7.32
CA ILE A 106 -10.18 2.81 -8.27
C ILE A 106 -10.29 1.29 -8.41
N LEU A 107 -9.16 0.62 -8.63
CA LEU A 107 -9.12 -0.83 -8.80
C LEU A 107 -9.61 -1.57 -7.54
N PHE A 108 -9.14 -1.16 -6.37
CA PHE A 108 -9.60 -1.70 -5.09
C PHE A 108 -11.11 -1.52 -4.93
N TYR A 109 -11.63 -0.33 -5.22
CA TYR A 109 -13.05 -0.04 -5.13
C TYR A 109 -13.88 -0.96 -6.03
N LEU A 110 -13.45 -1.15 -7.28
CA LEU A 110 -14.11 -2.05 -8.20
C LEU A 110 -14.08 -3.50 -7.72
N ILE A 111 -12.93 -3.99 -7.24
CA ILE A 111 -12.78 -5.36 -6.74
C ILE A 111 -13.69 -5.60 -5.54
N THR A 112 -13.63 -4.73 -4.54
CA THR A 112 -14.35 -4.93 -3.27
C THR A 112 -15.85 -4.80 -3.43
N ASN A 113 -16.34 -3.83 -4.21
CA ASN A 113 -17.78 -3.71 -4.47
C ASN A 113 -18.31 -4.79 -5.40
N THR A 114 -17.49 -5.29 -6.34
CA THR A 114 -17.85 -6.47 -7.14
C THR A 114 -17.92 -7.72 -6.25
N GLY A 115 -16.99 -7.88 -5.31
CA GLY A 115 -17.05 -8.94 -4.31
C GLY A 115 -18.33 -8.87 -3.47
N SER A 116 -18.67 -7.69 -2.94
CA SER A 116 -19.94 -7.47 -2.23
C SER A 116 -21.16 -7.77 -3.10
N TRP A 117 -21.14 -7.37 -4.37
CA TRP A 117 -22.23 -7.67 -5.31
C TRP A 117 -22.37 -9.17 -5.56
N LEU A 118 -21.27 -9.93 -5.61
CA LEU A 118 -21.29 -11.39 -5.82
C LEU A 118 -21.73 -12.14 -4.56
N ASP A 119 -21.26 -11.72 -3.38
CA ASP A 119 -21.45 -12.45 -2.13
C ASP A 119 -22.75 -12.08 -1.40
N ASN A 120 -23.07 -10.79 -1.31
CA ASN A 120 -24.21 -10.35 -0.50
C ASN A 120 -25.55 -10.65 -1.21
N PRO A 121 -26.47 -11.42 -0.57
CA PRO A 121 -27.75 -11.78 -1.16
C PRO A 121 -28.71 -10.60 -1.32
N ALA A 122 -28.45 -9.46 -0.69
CA ALA A 122 -29.22 -8.23 -0.89
C ALA A 122 -29.10 -7.67 -2.31
N TYR A 123 -28.07 -8.06 -3.07
CA TYR A 123 -27.93 -7.70 -4.47
C TYR A 123 -28.40 -8.82 -5.40
N ALA A 124 -29.38 -8.52 -6.25
CA ALA A 124 -29.67 -9.41 -7.37
C ALA A 124 -28.49 -9.40 -8.34
N LYS A 125 -28.25 -10.52 -9.03
CA LYS A 125 -27.08 -10.66 -9.94
C LYS A 125 -27.39 -10.04 -11.31
N SER A 126 -27.68 -8.75 -11.31
CA SER A 126 -27.92 -7.92 -12.49
C SER A 126 -26.94 -6.75 -12.55
N LEU A 127 -26.77 -6.18 -13.75
CA LEU A 127 -25.89 -5.03 -13.95
C LEU A 127 -26.35 -3.79 -13.15
N ALA A 128 -27.65 -3.57 -13.02
CA ALA A 128 -28.20 -2.46 -12.25
C ALA A 128 -27.83 -2.55 -10.76
N GLU A 129 -27.83 -3.76 -10.22
CA GLU A 129 -27.48 -4.02 -8.83
C GLU A 129 -25.98 -3.98 -8.57
N TRP A 130 -25.17 -4.31 -9.58
CA TRP A 130 -23.73 -4.03 -9.54
C TRP A 130 -23.45 -2.53 -9.49
N PHE A 131 -24.15 -1.71 -10.28
CA PHE A 131 -24.08 -0.25 -10.18
C PHE A 131 -24.56 0.27 -8.81
N ARG A 132 -25.60 -0.35 -8.23
CA ARG A 132 -26.04 -0.02 -6.86
C ARG A 132 -24.95 -0.32 -5.83
N ALA A 133 -24.26 -1.46 -5.95
CA ALA A 133 -23.11 -1.78 -5.11
C ALA A 133 -22.00 -0.74 -5.24
N LEU A 134 -21.73 -0.25 -6.46
CA LEU A 134 -20.74 0.78 -6.76
C LEU A 134 -21.13 2.21 -6.37
N THR A 135 -22.33 2.46 -5.84
CA THR A 135 -22.78 3.83 -5.55
C THR A 135 -23.42 3.93 -4.17
N THR A 136 -24.65 3.46 -4.03
CA THR A 136 -25.45 3.61 -2.80
C THR A 136 -25.16 2.51 -1.78
N GLY A 137 -24.81 1.30 -2.21
CA GLY A 137 -24.63 0.18 -1.30
C GLY A 137 -25.95 -0.47 -0.86
N THR A 138 -25.99 -0.97 0.38
CA THR A 138 -27.19 -1.57 1.00
C THR A 138 -27.74 -0.64 2.10
N SER A 139 -29.02 -0.81 2.42
CA SER A 139 -29.68 -0.11 3.52
C SER A 139 -28.95 -0.32 4.86
N GLY A 140 -28.87 0.73 5.68
CA GLY A 140 -28.26 0.69 7.02
C GLY A 140 -26.76 0.99 7.07
N TRP A 141 -26.13 1.21 5.91
CA TRP A 141 -24.71 1.55 5.80
C TRP A 141 -24.50 2.86 5.03
N PRO A 142 -23.38 3.57 5.23
CA PRO A 142 -23.05 4.73 4.41
C PRO A 142 -22.86 4.35 2.94
N GLU A 143 -23.15 5.30 2.05
CA GLU A 143 -23.05 5.10 0.61
C GLU A 143 -21.61 4.80 0.18
N THR A 144 -21.42 3.76 -0.63
CA THR A 144 -20.09 3.25 -1.00
C THR A 144 -19.25 4.29 -1.74
N TRP A 145 -19.88 5.18 -2.53
CA TRP A 145 -19.17 6.27 -3.22
C TRP A 145 -18.53 7.28 -2.25
N THR A 146 -19.10 7.47 -1.05
CA THR A 146 -18.54 8.41 -0.06
C THR A 146 -17.23 7.88 0.52
N PHE A 147 -17.17 6.57 0.76
CA PHE A 147 -15.96 5.88 1.19
C PHE A 147 -14.90 5.88 0.09
N PHE A 148 -15.32 5.67 -1.16
CA PHE A 148 -14.43 5.76 -2.31
C PHE A 148 -13.80 7.15 -2.45
N ARG A 149 -14.59 8.21 -2.31
CA ARG A 149 -14.06 9.59 -2.34
C ARG A 149 -12.98 9.81 -1.29
N ASN A 150 -13.23 9.40 -0.05
CA ASN A 150 -12.26 9.58 1.04
C ASN A 150 -11.01 8.72 0.82
N THR A 151 -11.18 7.51 0.28
CA THR A 151 -10.11 6.60 -0.10
C THR A 151 -9.23 7.18 -1.22
N LEU A 152 -9.84 7.75 -2.27
CA LEU A 152 -9.12 8.42 -3.35
C LEU A 152 -8.28 9.58 -2.81
N LEU A 153 -8.90 10.47 -2.03
CA LEU A 153 -8.24 11.67 -1.51
C LEU A 153 -7.08 11.30 -0.59
N SER A 154 -7.31 10.39 0.36
CA SER A 154 -6.26 9.95 1.29
C SER A 154 -5.17 9.13 0.59
N GLY A 155 -5.54 8.23 -0.33
CA GLY A 155 -4.59 7.44 -1.11
C GLY A 155 -3.63 8.32 -1.90
N GLY A 156 -4.15 9.29 -2.66
CA GLY A 156 -3.33 10.25 -3.41
C GLY A 156 -2.44 11.10 -2.49
N LEU A 157 -3.01 11.67 -1.43
CA LEU A 157 -2.27 12.49 -0.46
C LEU A 157 -1.10 11.72 0.16
N PHE A 158 -1.37 10.56 0.75
CA PHE A 158 -0.35 9.79 1.45
C PHE A 158 0.67 9.17 0.50
N ALA A 159 0.28 8.74 -0.71
CA ALA A 159 1.24 8.28 -1.72
C ALA A 159 2.23 9.39 -2.08
N GLY A 160 1.75 10.63 -2.25
CA GLY A 160 2.59 11.79 -2.51
C GLY A 160 3.58 12.06 -1.37
N LEU A 161 3.09 12.11 -0.13
CA LEU A 161 3.91 12.37 1.07
C LEU A 161 4.97 11.28 1.27
N ILE A 162 4.58 10.00 1.19
CA ILE A 162 5.48 8.86 1.36
C ILE A 162 6.53 8.84 0.26
N SER A 163 6.11 8.99 -1.00
CA SER A 163 7.03 9.01 -2.14
C SER A 163 8.04 10.15 -2.03
N ALA A 164 7.61 11.35 -1.65
CA ALA A 164 8.50 12.48 -1.46
C ALA A 164 9.50 12.22 -0.30
N ALA A 165 9.02 11.68 0.83
CA ALA A 165 9.86 11.39 1.99
C ALA A 165 10.93 10.33 1.69
N LEU A 166 10.56 9.25 1.00
CA LEU A 166 11.48 8.16 0.67
C LEU A 166 12.54 8.59 -0.36
N GLN A 167 12.14 9.31 -1.41
CA GLN A 167 13.09 9.84 -2.39
C GLN A 167 14.05 10.87 -1.76
N SER A 168 13.55 11.71 -0.85
CA SER A 168 14.40 12.67 -0.13
C SER A 168 15.39 11.99 0.82
N ALA A 169 15.03 10.82 1.36
CA ALA A 169 15.93 10.03 2.19
C ALA A 169 17.00 9.32 1.35
N GLU A 170 16.63 8.81 0.16
CA GLU A 170 17.55 8.20 -0.80
C GLU A 170 18.62 9.21 -1.28
N ALA A 171 18.23 10.45 -1.57
CA ALA A 171 19.18 11.49 -1.99
C ALA A 171 20.21 11.90 -0.93
N LYS A 172 20.00 11.52 0.35
CA LYS A 172 20.89 11.85 1.47
C LYS A 172 21.82 10.70 1.86
N GLU A 173 21.62 9.51 1.32
CA GLU A 173 22.52 8.39 1.59
C GLU A 173 23.76 8.52 0.69
N PRO A 174 24.98 8.51 1.27
CA PRO A 174 26.20 8.52 0.47
C PRO A 174 26.21 7.26 -0.41
N GLU A 175 26.54 7.42 -1.70
CA GLU A 175 26.74 6.26 -2.57
C GLU A 175 27.87 5.41 -1.98
N PRO A 176 27.70 4.08 -1.89
CA PRO A 176 28.79 3.22 -1.45
C PRO A 176 29.96 3.44 -2.41
N GLU A 177 31.10 3.86 -1.88
CA GLU A 177 32.35 3.90 -2.62
C GLU A 177 32.55 2.50 -3.22
N GLU A 178 32.55 2.40 -4.55
CA GLU A 178 33.00 1.20 -5.23
C GLU A 178 34.40 0.90 -4.68
N GLU A 179 34.53 -0.18 -3.90
CA GLU A 179 35.82 -0.73 -3.53
C GLU A 179 36.54 -0.99 -4.85
N LYS A 180 37.46 -0.10 -5.21
CA LYS A 180 38.39 -0.33 -6.32
C LYS A 180 39.08 -1.64 -5.99
N GLU A 181 38.81 -2.65 -6.81
CA GLU A 181 39.55 -3.90 -6.77
C GLU A 181 41.04 -3.55 -6.72
N PRO A 182 41.82 -4.11 -5.77
CA PRO A 182 43.25 -3.84 -5.74
C PRO A 182 43.85 -4.30 -7.08
N GLU A 183 44.42 -3.36 -7.83
CA GLU A 183 45.25 -3.62 -9.00
C GLU A 183 46.23 -4.74 -8.62
N THR A 184 46.03 -5.91 -9.22
CA THR A 184 46.95 -7.04 -9.11
C THR A 184 48.34 -6.56 -9.49
N ALA A 185 49.24 -6.54 -8.50
CA ALA A 185 50.64 -6.22 -8.69
C ALA A 185 51.25 -7.13 -9.78
N PRO A 186 52.11 -6.60 -10.67
CA PRO A 186 52.68 -7.38 -11.76
C PRO A 186 53.53 -8.52 -11.21
N GLU A 187 53.22 -9.73 -11.69
CA GLU A 187 53.91 -10.99 -11.40
C GLU A 187 55.40 -10.87 -11.79
N ALA A 188 56.29 -11.04 -10.81
CA ALA A 188 57.72 -10.98 -11.01
C ALA A 188 58.16 -12.10 -11.99
N ALA A 189 58.87 -11.70 -13.05
CA ALA A 189 59.43 -12.61 -14.04
C ALA A 189 60.40 -13.63 -13.40
N PRO A 190 60.42 -14.90 -13.85
CA PRO A 190 61.39 -15.87 -13.34
C PRO A 190 62.79 -15.53 -13.84
N GLU A 191 63.72 -15.45 -12.91
CA GLU A 191 65.16 -15.27 -13.11
C GLU A 191 65.74 -16.49 -13.85
N GLU A 192 66.42 -16.27 -14.98
CA GLU A 192 67.15 -17.28 -15.74
C GLU A 192 68.26 -17.90 -14.87
N ALA A 193 68.19 -19.22 -14.65
CA ALA A 193 69.31 -19.99 -14.11
C ALA A 193 70.06 -20.70 -15.24
N LYS A 194 71.38 -20.47 -15.26
CA LYS A 194 72.42 -21.07 -16.09
C LYS A 194 72.46 -22.60 -16.06
#